data_AF-A0A970M1E0-F1
#
_entry.id   AF-A0A970M1E0-F1
#
_cell.length_a   1.000
_cell.length_b   1.000
_cell.length_c   1.000
_cell.angle_alpha   90.00
_cell.angle_beta   90.00
_cell.angle_gamma   90.00
#
_symmetry.space_group_name_H-M   'P 1'
#
loop_
_entity.id
_entity.type
_entity.pdbx_description
1 polymer ?
#
loop_
_entity_poly.entity_id
_entity_poly.type
_entity_poly.pdbx_seq_one_letter_code
_entity_poly.pdbx_strand_id
1 'polypeptide(L)'
;MKTKFKQSMCFAVVMSTLGLGLTGCGGLPSDALNIELLEEDTSNWWSGDQLTTVIRVRSTAAEDISIQNVEINNGGCRYGGRHNQSTQFPIRLSMGQFVRLELKNCDYQDVIQVDVETDKGFGSYKF
;
A
#
# COMPACT_ATOMS: atom_id res chain seq x y z
N MET A 1 13.71 -55.86 35.48
CA MET A 1 14.52 -54.71 35.94
C MET A 1 14.84 -53.83 34.74
N LYS A 2 14.16 -52.67 34.69
CA LYS A 2 14.48 -51.35 34.08
C LYS A 2 15.31 -51.23 32.77
N THR A 3 14.62 -50.69 31.75
CA THR A 3 14.98 -49.61 30.78
C THR A 3 16.19 -49.81 29.83
N LYS A 4 16.16 -49.42 28.54
CA LYS A 4 15.89 -48.11 27.91
C LYS A 4 15.48 -48.30 26.43
N PHE A 5 14.41 -47.66 25.92
CA PHE A 5 14.35 -46.33 25.29
C PHE A 5 15.13 -46.19 23.97
N LYS A 6 14.41 -46.18 22.84
CA LYS A 6 14.68 -45.30 21.69
C LYS A 6 13.42 -45.16 20.82
N GLN A 7 12.70 -44.09 21.09
CA GLN A 7 11.54 -43.61 20.34
C GLN A 7 12.08 -42.97 19.05
N SER A 8 11.86 -43.60 17.90
CA SER A 8 12.24 -43.03 16.61
C SER A 8 11.08 -42.14 16.14
N MET A 9 11.29 -40.84 16.29
CA MET A 9 10.31 -39.78 16.03
C MET A 9 10.39 -39.45 14.53
N CYS A 10 9.53 -40.06 13.73
CA CYS A 10 9.37 -39.68 12.32
C CYS A 10 8.64 -38.33 12.26
N PHE A 11 9.41 -37.25 12.10
CA PHE A 11 8.87 -35.95 11.69
C PHE A 11 8.36 -36.09 10.25
N ALA A 12 7.05 -36.28 10.10
CA ALA A 12 6.37 -36.08 8.85
C ALA A 12 6.42 -34.58 8.52
N VAL A 13 7.23 -34.22 7.54
CA VAL A 13 7.23 -32.88 6.94
C VAL A 13 5.89 -32.71 6.24
N VAL A 14 4.97 -31.99 6.88
CA VAL A 14 3.75 -31.49 6.23
C VAL A 14 4.22 -30.40 5.27
N MET A 15 4.34 -30.77 4.00
CA MET A 15 4.54 -29.82 2.92
C MET A 15 3.19 -29.11 2.73
N SER A 16 2.97 -28.06 3.52
CA SER A 16 1.88 -27.12 3.30
C SER A 16 2.12 -26.49 1.93
N THR A 17 1.36 -26.94 0.94
CA THR A 17 1.19 -26.23 -0.32
C THR A 17 0.68 -24.83 0.03
N LEU A 18 1.61 -23.87 0.06
CA LEU A 18 1.30 -22.46 -0.11
C LEU A 18 0.62 -22.37 -1.48
N GLY A 19 -0.70 -22.44 -1.47
CA GLY A 19 -1.52 -21.96 -2.56
C GLY A 19 -1.24 -20.47 -2.69
N LEU A 20 -0.21 -20.13 -3.45
CA LEU A 20 -0.06 -18.82 -4.05
C LEU A 20 -1.25 -18.68 -5.00
N GLY A 21 -2.37 -18.24 -4.45
CA GLY A 21 -3.45 -17.67 -5.23
C GLY A 21 -2.89 -16.44 -5.90
N LEU A 22 -2.36 -16.61 -7.11
CA LEU A 22 -2.26 -15.55 -8.10
C LEU A 22 -3.70 -15.16 -8.45
N THR A 23 -4.36 -14.43 -7.55
CA THR A 23 -5.68 -13.88 -7.78
C THR A 23 -5.54 -12.74 -8.76
N GLY A 24 -5.82 -13.03 -10.02
CA GLY A 24 -6.37 -12.09 -10.97
C GLY A 24 -5.38 -11.11 -11.58
N CYS A 25 -4.98 -11.39 -12.82
CA CYS A 25 -4.68 -10.35 -13.81
C CYS A 25 -5.99 -9.62 -14.17
N GLY A 26 -6.62 -8.98 -13.19
CA GLY A 26 -7.77 -8.10 -13.36
C GLY A 26 -7.26 -6.68 -13.20
N GLY A 27 -7.17 -5.95 -14.32
CA GLY A 27 -6.90 -4.52 -14.24
C GLY A 27 -8.04 -3.84 -13.49
N LEU A 28 -7.69 -2.88 -12.63
CA LEU A 28 -8.69 -2.00 -12.04
C LEU A 28 -9.44 -1.26 -13.17
N PRO A 29 -10.77 -1.07 -13.08
CA PRO A 29 -11.44 -0.16 -14.01
C PRO A 29 -10.72 1.20 -14.00
N SER A 30 -10.49 1.77 -15.19
CA SER A 30 -9.66 2.96 -15.36
C SER A 30 -10.18 4.19 -14.60
N ASP A 31 -11.45 4.16 -14.19
CA ASP A 31 -12.18 5.20 -13.49
C ASP A 31 -12.52 4.84 -12.03
N ALA A 32 -11.98 3.74 -11.49
CA ALA A 32 -12.28 3.32 -10.12
C ALA A 32 -11.54 4.13 -9.06
N LEU A 33 -10.35 4.64 -9.38
CA LEU A 33 -9.55 5.51 -8.52
C LEU A 33 -9.05 6.73 -9.31
N ASN A 34 -8.98 7.86 -8.62
CA ASN A 34 -8.27 9.05 -9.06
C ASN A 34 -7.03 9.26 -8.20
N ILE A 35 -5.87 9.38 -8.84
CA ILE A 35 -4.58 9.62 -8.16
C ILE A 35 -4.15 11.06 -8.41
N GLU A 36 -3.97 11.82 -7.35
CA GLU A 36 -3.50 13.20 -7.39
C GLU A 36 -2.11 13.27 -6.73
N LEU A 37 -1.14 13.86 -7.41
CA LEU A 37 0.16 14.23 -6.85
C LEU A 37 0.11 15.73 -6.54
N LEU A 38 0.40 16.11 -5.31
CA LEU A 38 0.20 17.46 -4.78
C LEU A 38 1.39 17.90 -3.93
N GLU A 39 1.68 19.19 -3.91
CA GLU A 39 2.47 19.83 -2.86
C GLU A 39 1.52 20.49 -1.86
N GLU A 40 1.59 20.09 -0.59
CA GLU A 40 0.78 20.68 0.47
C GLU A 40 1.65 21.51 1.41
N ASP A 41 1.17 22.72 1.71
CA ASP A 41 1.76 23.57 2.73
C ASP A 41 1.47 22.99 4.13
N THR A 42 2.54 22.62 4.82
CA THR A 42 2.56 22.09 6.19
C THR A 42 3.18 23.03 7.20
N SER A 43 3.43 24.29 6.80
CA SER A 43 4.10 25.31 7.59
C SER A 43 3.39 25.53 8.93
N ASN A 44 4.19 25.77 9.97
CA ASN A 44 3.70 26.13 11.29
C ASN A 44 4.50 27.33 11.81
N TRP A 45 3.89 28.15 12.66
CA TRP A 45 4.49 29.40 13.15
C TRP A 45 5.86 29.25 13.84
N TRP A 46 6.21 28.02 14.27
CA TRP A 46 7.42 27.68 15.02
C TRP A 46 8.43 26.83 14.23
N SER A 47 8.04 26.26 13.08
CA SER A 47 8.89 25.39 12.24
C SER A 47 9.29 26.02 10.90
N GLY A 48 8.70 27.17 10.55
CA GLY A 48 8.94 27.86 9.28
C GLY A 48 8.15 27.26 8.12
N ASP A 49 8.47 27.72 6.91
CA ASP A 49 7.78 27.28 5.70
C ASP A 49 8.18 25.84 5.35
N GLN A 50 7.20 24.96 5.21
CA GLN A 50 7.40 23.54 4.90
C GLN A 50 6.39 23.07 3.85
N LEU A 51 6.88 22.72 2.66
CA LEU A 51 6.10 22.01 1.65
C LEU A 51 6.31 20.51 1.81
N THR A 52 5.25 19.73 1.68
CA THR A 52 5.32 18.28 1.66
C THR A 52 4.68 17.73 0.40
N THR A 53 5.34 16.75 -0.22
CA THR A 53 4.80 16.07 -1.39
C THR A 53 3.84 14.97 -0.94
N VAL A 54 2.66 14.93 -1.56
CA VAL A 54 1.55 14.07 -1.17
C VAL A 54 0.98 13.35 -2.37
N ILE A 55 0.76 12.04 -2.22
CA ILE A 55 -0.12 11.26 -3.08
C ILE A 55 -1.49 11.16 -2.41
N ARG A 56 -2.53 11.54 -3.13
CA ARG A 56 -3.91 11.34 -2.74
C ARG A 56 -4.54 10.28 -3.64
N VAL A 57 -4.95 9.17 -3.05
CA VAL A 57 -5.69 8.10 -3.74
C VAL A 57 -7.15 8.24 -3.36
N ARG A 58 -7.99 8.70 -4.30
CA ARG A 58 -9.43 8.88 -4.11
C ARG A 58 -10.20 7.78 -4.81
N SER A 59 -11.17 7.19 -4.12
CA SER A 59 -12.12 6.28 -4.75
C SER A 59 -13.18 7.05 -5.54
N THR A 60 -13.37 6.67 -6.80
CA THR A 60 -14.43 7.18 -7.68
C THR A 60 -15.44 6.09 -8.04
N ALA A 61 -15.17 4.84 -7.66
CA ALA A 61 -16.09 3.73 -7.84
C ALA A 61 -17.35 3.88 -6.97
N ALA A 62 -18.50 3.46 -7.51
CA ALA A 62 -19.78 3.48 -6.81
C ALA A 62 -19.82 2.52 -5.60
N GLU A 63 -19.06 1.43 -5.68
CA GLU A 63 -18.91 0.45 -4.62
C GLU A 63 -17.63 0.70 -3.82
N ASP A 64 -17.62 0.28 -2.54
CA ASP A 64 -16.42 0.34 -1.70
C ASP A 64 -15.24 -0.40 -2.34
N ILE A 65 -14.04 0.17 -2.20
CA ILE A 65 -12.76 -0.41 -2.61
C ILE A 65 -11.85 -0.47 -1.39
N SER A 66 -11.16 -1.59 -1.21
CA SER A 66 -10.13 -1.75 -0.19
C SER A 66 -8.74 -1.66 -0.82
N ILE A 67 -8.00 -0.60 -0.54
CA ILE A 67 -6.59 -0.50 -0.92
C ILE A 67 -5.78 -1.44 -0.02
N GLN A 68 -5.02 -2.33 -0.64
CA GLN A 68 -4.18 -3.32 0.03
C GLN A 68 -2.73 -2.86 0.12
N ASN A 69 -2.25 -2.20 -0.91
CA ASN A 69 -0.90 -1.67 -0.96
C ASN A 69 -0.84 -0.47 -1.92
N VAL A 70 0.08 0.44 -1.65
CA VAL A 70 0.48 1.49 -2.59
C VAL A 70 1.99 1.45 -2.70
N GLU A 71 2.51 1.46 -3.92
CA GLU A 71 3.93 1.45 -4.21
C GLU A 71 4.26 2.61 -5.14
N ILE A 72 5.34 3.33 -4.86
CA ILE A 72 5.72 4.53 -5.60
C ILE A 72 7.11 4.32 -6.17
N ASN A 73 7.25 4.47 -7.49
CA ASN A 73 8.47 4.18 -8.25
C ASN A 73 9.07 2.80 -7.91
N ASN A 74 8.24 1.74 -7.89
CA ASN A 74 8.66 0.39 -7.51
C ASN A 74 9.40 0.33 -6.16
N GLY A 75 8.89 1.07 -5.17
CA GLY A 75 9.44 1.13 -3.81
C GLY A 75 10.60 2.12 -3.64
N GLY A 76 10.97 2.86 -4.68
CA GLY A 76 11.98 3.92 -4.61
C GLY A 76 11.57 5.08 -3.69
N CYS A 77 10.27 5.38 -3.66
CA CYS A 77 9.71 6.41 -2.79
C CYS A 77 8.92 5.81 -1.64
N ARG A 78 9.30 6.18 -0.42
CA ARG A 78 8.63 5.85 0.82
C ARG A 78 7.63 6.94 1.17
N TYR A 79 6.56 6.51 1.81
CA TYR A 79 5.52 7.40 2.32
C TYR A 79 5.09 7.00 3.73
N GLY A 80 4.32 7.87 4.36
CA GLY A 80 3.58 7.57 5.58
C GLY A 80 2.30 8.40 5.65
N GLY A 81 1.56 8.23 6.73
CA GLY A 81 0.52 9.14 7.14
C GLY A 81 1.09 10.50 7.59
N ARG A 82 0.18 11.42 7.90
CA ARG A 82 0.52 12.75 8.43
C ARG A 82 1.39 12.62 9.68
N HIS A 83 2.42 13.46 9.82
CA HIS A 83 3.37 13.45 10.94
C HIS A 83 4.10 12.10 11.14
N ASN A 84 4.54 11.47 10.05
CA ASN A 84 5.32 10.22 10.06
C ASN A 84 4.60 9.00 10.68
N GLN A 85 3.27 9.03 10.77
CA GLN A 85 2.52 7.85 11.19
C GLN A 85 2.63 6.75 10.12
N SER A 86 2.72 5.49 10.52
CA SER A 86 2.64 4.40 9.54
C SER A 86 1.23 4.35 8.97
N THR A 87 1.12 4.27 7.65
CA THR A 87 -0.14 3.92 6.99
C THR A 87 -0.42 2.45 7.29
N GLN A 88 -1.64 2.12 7.73
CA GLN A 88 -2.07 0.75 7.99
C GLN A 88 -3.03 0.32 6.88
N PHE A 89 -2.69 -0.77 6.19
CA PHE A 89 -3.54 -1.41 5.20
C PHE A 89 -4.20 -2.68 5.79
N PRO A 90 -5.37 -3.13 5.29
CA PRO A 90 -6.19 -2.50 4.24
C PRO A 90 -6.80 -1.15 4.63
N ILE A 91 -7.02 -0.29 3.64
CA ILE A 91 -7.80 0.95 3.79
C ILE A 91 -9.05 0.86 2.92
N ARG A 92 -10.21 0.81 3.57
CA ARG A 92 -11.50 0.80 2.87
C ARG A 92 -11.93 2.23 2.55
N LEU A 93 -12.23 2.49 1.28
CA LEU A 93 -12.71 3.76 0.76
C LEU A 93 -14.07 3.57 0.07
N SER A 94 -15.07 4.32 0.52
CA SER A 94 -16.32 4.55 -0.22
C SER A 94 -16.13 5.63 -1.28
N MET A 95 -17.09 5.76 -2.22
CA MET A 95 -17.06 6.77 -3.27
C MET A 95 -16.78 8.18 -2.72
N GLY A 96 -15.80 8.87 -3.31
CA GLY A 96 -15.36 10.22 -2.94
C GLY A 96 -14.37 10.28 -1.77
N GLN A 97 -14.25 9.22 -0.96
CA GLN A 97 -13.24 9.14 0.09
C GLN A 97 -11.84 8.97 -0.48
N PHE A 98 -10.84 9.42 0.26
CA PHE A 98 -9.44 9.32 -0.16
C PHE A 98 -8.52 8.97 1.01
N VAL A 99 -7.39 8.35 0.68
CA VAL A 99 -6.24 8.25 1.56
C VAL A 99 -5.17 9.25 1.12
N ARG A 100 -4.51 9.86 2.11
CA ARG A 100 -3.40 10.78 1.93
C ARG A 100 -2.10 10.09 2.33
N LEU A 101 -1.12 10.04 1.43
CA LEU A 101 0.19 9.46 1.64
C LEU A 101 1.25 10.55 1.46
N GLU A 102 1.95 10.88 2.55
CA GLU A 102 2.99 11.90 2.59
C GLU A 102 4.34 11.27 2.27
N LEU A 103 5.02 11.76 1.24
CA LEU A 103 6.32 11.24 0.84
C LEU A 103 7.40 11.64 1.86
N LYS A 104 8.38 10.75 2.05
CA LYS A 104 9.43 10.91 3.07
C LYS A 104 10.83 11.08 2.50
N ASN A 105 11.08 10.61 1.29
CA ASN A 105 12.39 10.62 0.65
C ASN A 105 12.32 10.92 -0.86
N CYS A 106 11.19 11.46 -1.32
CA CYS A 106 10.99 11.87 -2.70
C CYS A 106 10.25 13.20 -2.73
N ASP A 107 10.68 14.05 -3.66
CA ASP A 107 10.02 15.30 -3.95
C ASP A 107 9.00 15.10 -5.09
N TYR A 108 8.19 16.13 -5.34
CA TYR A 108 7.14 16.10 -6.37
C TYR A 108 7.67 15.65 -7.73
N GLN A 109 8.83 16.15 -8.15
CA GLN A 109 9.40 15.88 -9.48
C GLN A 109 9.98 14.47 -9.61
N ASP A 110 10.22 13.78 -8.50
CA ASP A 110 10.82 12.44 -8.51
C ASP A 110 9.76 11.35 -8.74
N VAL A 111 8.48 11.66 -8.57
CA VAL A 111 7.39 10.67 -8.72
C VAL A 111 7.12 10.45 -10.21
N ILE A 112 7.39 9.23 -10.67
CA ILE A 112 7.20 8.82 -12.07
C ILE A 112 6.01 7.88 -12.19
N GLN A 113 5.83 6.98 -11.22
CA GLN A 113 4.79 5.96 -11.22
C GLN A 113 4.26 5.70 -9.82
N VAL A 114 2.94 5.51 -9.72
CA VAL A 114 2.24 5.05 -8.52
C VAL A 114 1.44 3.81 -8.89
N ASP A 115 1.70 2.73 -8.18
CA ASP A 115 1.03 1.45 -8.31
C ASP A 115 0.13 1.22 -7.10
N VAL A 116 -1.12 0.85 -7.34
CA VAL A 116 -2.14 0.66 -6.30
C VAL A 116 -2.73 -0.74 -6.44
N GLU A 117 -2.57 -1.53 -5.38
CA GLU A 117 -3.20 -2.84 -5.24
C GLU A 117 -4.48 -2.70 -4.43
N THR A 118 -5.56 -3.29 -4.91
CA THR A 118 -6.86 -3.29 -4.24
C THR A 118 -7.48 -4.68 -4.21
N ASP A 119 -8.54 -4.85 -3.43
CA ASP A 119 -9.40 -6.04 -3.46
C ASP A 119 -10.13 -6.27 -4.81
N LYS A 120 -10.16 -5.26 -5.69
CA LYS A 120 -10.81 -5.33 -7.01
C LYS A 120 -9.82 -5.40 -8.18
N GLY A 121 -8.51 -5.45 -7.91
CA GLY A 121 -7.47 -5.52 -8.92
C GLY A 121 -6.36 -4.49 -8.72
N PHE A 122 -5.55 -4.32 -9.77
CA PHE A 122 -4.33 -3.50 -9.75
C PHE A 122 -4.44 -2.32 -10.72
N GLY A 123 -3.99 -1.14 -10.29
CA GLY A 123 -3.89 0.07 -11.10
C GLY A 123 -2.47 0.64 -11.09
N SER A 124 -2.00 1.12 -12.24
CA SER A 124 -0.69 1.78 -12.40
C SER A 124 -0.87 3.14 -13.05
N TYR A 125 -0.33 4.18 -12.44
CA TYR A 125 -0.55 5.58 -12.78
C TYR A 125 0.79 6.27 -13.00
N LYS A 126 0.98 6.92 -14.14
CA LYS A 126 2.23 7.59 -14.50
C LYS A 126 2.06 9.10 -14.53
N PHE A 127 3.11 9.83 -14.14
CA PHE A 127 3.16 11.29 -14.06
C PHE A 127 4.20 11.86 -15.04
#